data_AF-A0A920KDH6-F1
#
_entry.id   AF-A0A920KDH6-F1
#
_cell.length_a   1.000
_cell.length_b   1.000
_cell.length_c   1.000
_cell.angle_alpha   90.00
_cell.angle_beta   90.00
_cell.angle_gamma   90.00
#
_symmetry.space_group_name_H-M   'P 1'
#
loop_
_entity.id
_entity.type
_entity.pdbx_description
1 polymer ?
#
loop_
_entity_poly.entity_id
_entity_poly.type
_entity_poly.pdbx_seq_one_letter_code
_entity_poly.pdbx_strand_id
1 'polypeptide(L)'
;MSDIIDVIQKKYDVTFFLIPDHLYGELNENALKSHPSFHVFDSEPDMTLSLSPNWHTIYDYLNDINSKYKKRYRSIHRKSSSIHTVEINNENFNSHRSNINSLYQNVFVKSSFSGSPFNVSIFKSFFNDKHLGFKMIGYQDQHNQLLSFSTYFIVDKTLYSYYIGLDYPMNSTYQLYNRMLYDMLEIGIRNRVNKVIYGRTAAELKSTIGAVPTPSTSAIYISNRILNVIFKPFVSKLALKKWIQRDPFKSSYINA
;
A
#
# COMPACT_ATOMS: atom_id res chain seq x y z
N MET A 1 6.46 17.71 -25.00
CA MET A 1 7.23 16.52 -24.53
C MET A 1 8.71 16.79 -24.64
N SER A 2 9.19 17.24 -25.82
CA SER A 2 10.54 17.80 -26.01
C SER A 2 10.95 18.77 -24.90
N ASP A 3 10.06 19.70 -24.54
CA ASP A 3 10.40 20.78 -23.60
C ASP A 3 10.66 20.26 -22.17
N ILE A 4 9.92 19.23 -21.72
CA ILE A 4 10.12 18.61 -20.40
C ILE A 4 11.43 17.81 -20.39
N ILE A 5 11.68 17.04 -21.45
CA ILE A 5 12.92 16.25 -21.59
C ILE A 5 14.12 17.19 -21.60
N ASP A 6 14.08 18.23 -22.42
CA ASP A 6 15.16 19.21 -22.56
C ASP A 6 15.42 19.94 -21.24
N VAL A 7 14.37 20.33 -20.51
CA VAL A 7 14.51 20.95 -19.18
C VAL A 7 15.16 19.98 -18.20
N ILE A 8 14.70 18.73 -18.12
CA ILE A 8 15.26 17.73 -17.21
C ILE A 8 16.73 17.45 -17.54
N GLN A 9 17.04 17.23 -18.81
CA GLN A 9 18.40 16.94 -19.28
C GLN A 9 19.35 18.11 -19.06
N LYS A 10 18.97 19.33 -19.47
CA LYS A 10 19.86 20.51 -19.35
C LYS A 10 20.03 20.95 -17.90
N LYS A 11 18.99 20.84 -17.07
CA LYS A 11 19.03 21.32 -15.69
C LYS A 11 19.75 20.37 -14.75
N TYR A 12 19.62 19.05 -14.96
CA TYR A 12 20.14 18.04 -14.04
C TYR A 12 21.27 17.18 -14.62
N ASP A 13 21.63 17.38 -15.89
CA ASP A 13 22.65 16.61 -16.61
C ASP A 13 22.41 15.10 -16.55
N VAL A 14 21.14 14.68 -16.66
CA VAL A 14 20.72 13.28 -16.59
C VAL A 14 20.37 12.72 -17.96
N THR A 15 20.86 11.52 -18.25
CA THR A 15 20.58 10.78 -19.50
C THR A 15 19.62 9.60 -19.29
N PHE A 16 19.25 9.35 -18.04
CA PHE A 16 18.35 8.29 -17.58
C PHE A 16 17.45 8.84 -16.47
N PHE A 17 16.13 8.69 -16.60
CA PHE A 17 15.20 9.03 -15.53
C PHE A 17 13.90 8.23 -15.59
N LEU A 18 13.24 8.11 -14.45
CA LEU A 18 11.92 7.49 -14.30
C LEU A 18 10.85 8.57 -14.25
N ILE A 19 9.78 8.40 -15.03
CA ILE A 19 8.49 9.06 -14.86
C ILE A 19 7.64 8.12 -14.02
N PRO A 20 7.40 8.43 -12.74
CA PRO A 20 6.54 7.66 -11.87
C PRO A 20 5.09 7.66 -12.35
N ASP A 21 4.33 6.68 -11.88
CA ASP A 21 2.92 6.47 -12.17
C ASP A 21 2.00 7.67 -11.96
N HIS A 22 2.12 8.35 -10.83
CA HIS A 22 1.31 9.52 -10.52
C HIS A 22 1.56 10.71 -11.47
N LEU A 23 2.76 10.82 -12.05
CA LEU A 23 3.06 11.82 -13.08
C LEU A 23 2.73 11.32 -14.49
N TYR A 24 2.77 10.00 -14.72
CA TYR A 24 2.53 9.42 -16.03
C TYR A 24 1.15 9.79 -16.59
N GLY A 25 0.10 9.71 -15.77
CA GLY A 25 -1.28 10.03 -16.17
C GLY A 25 -1.54 11.53 -16.38
N GLU A 26 -0.67 12.41 -15.90
CA GLU A 26 -0.74 13.86 -16.14
C GLU A 26 -0.08 14.26 -17.48
N LEU A 27 0.67 13.35 -18.09
CA LEU A 27 1.40 13.57 -19.34
C LEU A 27 0.65 13.00 -20.53
N ASN A 28 1.04 13.43 -21.74
CA ASN A 28 0.50 12.86 -22.97
C ASN A 28 1.02 11.43 -23.16
N GLU A 29 0.22 10.44 -22.76
CA GLU A 29 0.57 9.01 -22.86
C GLU A 29 0.94 8.58 -24.28
N ASN A 30 0.21 9.06 -25.30
CA ASN A 30 0.47 8.69 -26.69
C ASN A 30 1.84 9.21 -27.14
N ALA A 31 2.21 10.42 -26.71
CA ALA A 31 3.54 10.98 -26.96
C ALA A 31 4.65 10.19 -26.23
N LEU A 32 4.40 9.69 -25.01
CA LEU A 32 5.35 8.83 -24.30
C LEU A 32 5.52 7.48 -24.99
N LYS A 33 4.40 6.81 -25.34
CA LYS A 33 4.39 5.49 -25.98
C LYS A 33 5.02 5.49 -27.38
N SER A 34 4.93 6.60 -28.12
CA SER A 34 5.47 6.72 -29.48
C SER A 34 6.94 7.18 -29.53
N HIS A 35 7.49 7.66 -28.42
CA HIS A 35 8.84 8.22 -28.40
C HIS A 35 9.90 7.12 -28.23
N PRO A 36 10.93 7.05 -29.10
CA PRO A 36 11.84 5.89 -29.19
C PRO A 36 12.77 5.69 -27.98
N SER A 37 12.97 6.73 -27.18
CA SER A 37 13.76 6.70 -25.94
C SER A 37 12.94 6.43 -24.68
N PHE A 38 11.62 6.29 -24.79
CA PHE A 38 10.77 5.94 -23.66
C PHE A 38 10.40 4.47 -23.70
N HIS A 39 10.46 3.83 -22.54
CA HIS A 39 9.98 2.47 -22.32
C HIS A 39 8.88 2.53 -21.26
N VAL A 40 7.65 2.26 -21.69
CA VAL A 40 6.48 2.20 -20.83
C VAL A 40 6.34 0.79 -20.27
N PHE A 41 6.06 0.67 -18.98
CA PHE A 41 5.87 -0.60 -18.32
C PHE A 41 4.84 -0.46 -17.19
N ASP A 42 4.16 -1.57 -16.91
CA ASP A 42 3.25 -1.66 -15.78
C ASP A 42 4.03 -2.04 -14.52
N SER A 43 3.62 -1.45 -13.42
CA SER A 43 4.16 -1.69 -12.09
C SER A 43 3.09 -2.32 -11.20
N GLU A 44 3.47 -2.88 -10.04
CA GLU A 44 2.50 -3.57 -9.17
C GLU A 44 1.34 -2.61 -8.86
N PRO A 45 0.07 -2.99 -9.10
CA PRO A 45 -1.05 -2.06 -8.95
C PRO A 45 -1.28 -1.75 -7.47
N ASP A 46 -1.80 -0.54 -7.19
CA ASP A 46 -2.33 -0.26 -5.86
C ASP A 46 -3.62 -1.05 -5.65
N MET A 47 -3.73 -1.71 -4.51
CA MET A 47 -4.95 -2.43 -4.15
C MET A 47 -5.89 -1.49 -3.42
N THR A 48 -7.02 -1.18 -4.05
CA THR A 48 -7.99 -0.19 -3.57
C THR A 48 -9.32 -0.85 -3.28
N LEU A 49 -9.92 -0.55 -2.13
CA LEU A 49 -11.29 -0.92 -1.81
C LEU A 49 -12.14 0.34 -1.75
N SER A 50 -13.12 0.44 -2.65
CA SER A 50 -14.16 1.47 -2.56
C SER A 50 -15.12 1.11 -1.43
N LEU A 51 -15.45 2.06 -0.58
CA LEU A 51 -16.37 1.89 0.53
C LEU A 51 -17.76 2.36 0.09
N SER A 52 -18.75 1.51 0.27
CA SER A 52 -20.14 1.88 0.00
C SER A 52 -20.57 3.01 0.93
N PRO A 53 -21.29 4.04 0.44
CA PRO A 53 -21.86 5.08 1.31
C PRO A 53 -22.87 4.51 2.32
N ASN A 54 -23.42 3.32 2.03
CA ASN A 54 -24.35 2.61 2.91
C ASN A 54 -23.63 1.86 4.05
N TRP A 55 -22.30 1.77 4.05
CA TRP A 55 -21.57 1.19 5.16
C TRP A 55 -21.43 2.21 6.30
N HIS A 56 -22.17 1.95 7.37
CA HIS A 56 -22.16 2.74 8.61
C HIS A 56 -21.32 2.04 9.69
N THR A 57 -21.31 0.72 9.64
CA THR A 57 -20.61 -0.18 10.55
C THR A 57 -19.93 -1.30 9.77
N ILE A 58 -19.03 -2.03 10.42
CA ILE A 58 -18.43 -3.22 9.82
C ILE A 58 -19.48 -4.27 9.43
N TYR A 59 -20.63 -4.31 10.12
CA TYR A 59 -21.68 -5.28 9.84
C TYR A 59 -22.35 -5.07 8.48
N ASP A 60 -22.40 -3.82 7.99
CA ASP A 60 -22.94 -3.50 6.67
C ASP A 60 -22.03 -4.10 5.58
N TYR A 61 -20.72 -3.86 5.68
CA TYR A 61 -19.73 -4.52 4.82
C TYR A 61 -19.83 -6.05 4.91
N LEU A 62 -19.92 -6.59 6.13
CA LEU A 62 -20.05 -8.03 6.32
C LEU A 62 -21.31 -8.54 5.61
N ASN A 63 -22.43 -7.83 5.66
CA ASN A 63 -23.67 -8.23 5.00
C ASN A 63 -23.55 -8.33 3.48
N ASP A 64 -22.66 -7.55 2.86
CA ASP A 64 -22.45 -7.53 1.42
C ASP A 64 -21.47 -8.59 0.90
N ILE A 65 -20.70 -9.21 1.80
CA ILE A 65 -19.77 -10.30 1.43
C ILE A 65 -20.36 -11.71 1.65
N ASN A 66 -19.82 -12.68 0.91
CA ASN A 66 -20.20 -14.09 0.97
C ASN A 66 -19.81 -14.75 2.30
N SER A 67 -20.54 -15.80 2.68
CA SER A 67 -20.37 -16.52 3.96
C SER A 67 -18.94 -17.02 4.21
N LYS A 68 -18.21 -17.40 3.16
CA LYS A 68 -16.79 -17.80 3.24
C LYS A 68 -15.93 -16.68 3.85
N TYR A 69 -16.11 -15.44 3.39
CA TYR A 69 -15.32 -14.29 3.82
C TYR A 69 -15.81 -13.74 5.16
N LYS A 70 -17.12 -13.83 5.47
CA LYS A 70 -17.64 -13.63 6.84
C LYS A 70 -16.95 -14.55 7.86
N LYS A 71 -16.85 -15.85 7.54
CA LYS A 71 -16.15 -16.83 8.39
C LYS A 71 -14.67 -16.48 8.55
N ARG A 72 -14.02 -16.00 7.49
CA ARG A 72 -12.62 -15.51 7.53
C ARG A 72 -12.46 -14.34 8.50
N TYR A 73 -13.30 -13.30 8.39
CA TYR A 73 -13.30 -12.14 9.31
C TYR A 73 -13.40 -12.59 10.78
N ARG A 74 -14.39 -13.43 11.10
CA ARG A 74 -14.59 -13.96 12.46
C ARG A 74 -13.40 -14.77 12.95
N SER A 75 -12.81 -15.59 12.08
CA SER A 75 -11.63 -16.39 12.41
C SER A 75 -10.41 -15.51 12.74
N ILE A 76 -10.18 -14.44 11.98
CA ILE A 76 -9.08 -13.49 12.23
C ILE A 76 -9.27 -12.80 13.58
N HIS A 77 -10.47 -12.29 13.86
CA HIS A 77 -10.77 -11.63 15.14
C HIS A 77 -10.65 -12.59 16.32
N ARG A 78 -11.13 -13.83 16.17
CA ARG A 78 -10.96 -14.87 17.21
C ARG A 78 -9.49 -15.21 17.43
N LYS A 79 -8.68 -15.33 16.38
CA LYS A 79 -7.24 -15.64 16.54
C LYS A 79 -6.45 -14.47 17.11
N SER A 80 -6.90 -13.23 16.93
CA SER A 80 -6.25 -12.03 17.47
C SER A 80 -6.94 -11.47 18.71
N SER A 81 -7.76 -12.27 19.41
CA SER A 81 -8.58 -11.77 20.53
C SER A 81 -7.76 -11.37 21.75
N SER A 82 -6.57 -11.95 21.94
CA SER A 82 -5.61 -11.57 22.99
C SER A 82 -4.74 -10.37 22.62
N ILE A 83 -4.89 -9.84 21.40
CA ILE A 83 -4.11 -8.72 20.90
C ILE A 83 -4.90 -7.44 21.08
N HIS A 84 -4.34 -6.48 21.82
CA HIS A 84 -4.91 -5.15 21.99
C HIS A 84 -4.17 -4.12 21.14
N THR A 85 -4.88 -3.06 20.77
CA THR A 85 -4.35 -1.97 19.96
C THR A 85 -3.99 -0.78 20.83
N VAL A 86 -2.86 -0.13 20.55
CA VAL A 86 -2.43 1.13 21.17
C VAL A 86 -2.14 2.18 20.11
N GLU A 87 -2.48 3.44 20.39
CA GLU A 87 -2.05 4.55 19.54
C GLU A 87 -0.59 4.88 19.84
N ILE A 88 0.24 4.89 18.79
CA ILE A 88 1.62 5.35 18.87
C ILE A 88 1.67 6.76 18.27
N ASN A 89 2.18 7.72 19.02
CA ASN A 89 2.22 9.13 18.69
C ASN A 89 3.60 9.73 19.02
N ASN A 90 3.78 11.04 18.83
CA ASN A 90 5.07 11.68 19.06
C ASN A 90 5.59 11.54 20.51
N GLU A 91 4.69 11.50 21.50
CA GLU A 91 5.03 11.44 22.92
C GLU A 91 5.58 10.06 23.31
N ASN A 92 4.92 8.99 22.87
CA ASN A 92 5.31 7.61 23.21
C ASN A 92 6.17 6.91 22.15
N PHE A 93 6.42 7.53 20.98
CA PHE A 93 7.17 6.88 19.91
C PHE A 93 8.56 6.38 20.35
N ASN A 94 9.25 7.13 21.22
CA ASN A 94 10.60 6.75 21.65
C ASN A 94 10.63 5.45 22.45
N SER A 95 9.61 5.15 23.26
CA SER A 95 9.55 3.90 24.03
C SER A 95 9.32 2.69 23.13
N HIS A 96 8.72 2.89 21.94
CA HIS A 96 8.46 1.83 20.97
C HIS A 96 9.45 1.79 19.81
N ARG A 97 10.32 2.80 19.66
CA ARG A 97 11.15 3.02 18.46
C ARG A 97 12.00 1.81 18.10
N SER A 98 12.61 1.15 19.08
CA SER A 98 13.45 -0.04 18.84
C SER A 98 12.61 -1.18 18.25
N ASN A 99 11.47 -1.49 18.86
CA ASN A 99 10.53 -2.50 18.35
C ASN A 99 9.99 -2.14 16.96
N ILE A 100 9.59 -0.89 16.73
CA ILE A 100 9.12 -0.40 15.42
C ILE A 100 10.20 -0.61 14.35
N ASN A 101 11.46 -0.27 14.65
CA ASN A 101 12.56 -0.50 13.73
C ASN A 101 12.71 -1.98 13.38
N SER A 102 12.76 -2.86 14.39
CA SER A 102 12.89 -4.31 14.17
C SER A 102 11.72 -4.89 13.36
N LEU A 103 10.49 -4.52 13.71
CA LEU A 103 9.28 -4.95 13.02
C LEU A 103 9.22 -4.48 11.56
N TYR A 104 9.66 -3.25 11.30
CA TYR A 104 9.78 -2.72 9.94
C TYR A 104 10.86 -3.48 9.15
N GLN A 105 12.04 -3.71 9.75
CA GLN A 105 13.13 -4.42 9.10
C GLN A 105 12.75 -5.84 8.69
N ASN A 106 11.95 -6.55 9.51
CA ASN A 106 11.39 -7.85 9.14
C ASN A 106 10.65 -7.78 7.78
N VAL A 107 9.79 -6.77 7.62
CA VAL A 107 9.02 -6.57 6.37
C VAL A 107 9.94 -6.17 5.23
N PHE A 108 10.88 -5.26 5.47
CA PHE A 108 11.83 -4.77 4.47
C PHE A 108 12.71 -5.89 3.90
N VAL A 109 13.30 -6.74 4.76
CA VAL A 109 14.16 -7.86 4.36
C VAL A 109 13.41 -8.91 3.55
N LYS A 110 12.11 -9.12 3.83
CA LYS A 110 11.29 -10.10 3.11
C LYS A 110 10.68 -9.56 1.81
N SER A 111 10.71 -8.25 1.60
CA SER A 111 10.20 -7.66 0.36
C SER A 111 11.09 -8.04 -0.83
N SER A 112 10.47 -8.41 -1.96
CA SER A 112 11.21 -8.68 -3.20
C SER A 112 11.72 -7.40 -3.90
N PHE A 113 11.27 -6.24 -3.44
CA PHE A 113 11.74 -4.93 -3.87
C PHE A 113 12.00 -4.11 -2.62
N SER A 114 13.27 -3.86 -2.32
CA SER A 114 13.69 -3.02 -1.21
C SER A 114 14.50 -1.87 -1.80
N GLY A 115 13.93 -0.67 -1.77
CA GLY A 115 14.68 0.56 -2.04
C GLY A 115 15.73 0.81 -0.95
N SER A 116 16.19 2.06 -0.82
CA SER A 116 17.10 2.42 0.27
C SER A 116 16.48 2.11 1.65
N PRO A 117 17.26 1.65 2.64
CA PRO A 117 16.77 1.44 3.99
C PRO A 117 16.04 2.68 4.53
N PHE A 118 14.85 2.47 5.08
CA PHE A 118 14.03 3.53 5.64
C PHE A 118 14.36 3.76 7.12
N ASN A 119 14.68 5.00 7.47
CA ASN A 119 14.91 5.38 8.86
C ASN A 119 13.57 5.69 9.55
N VAL A 120 13.10 4.77 10.41
CA VAL A 120 11.83 4.91 11.13
C VAL A 120 11.74 6.15 12.01
N SER A 121 12.85 6.84 12.30
CA SER A 121 12.85 8.13 13.01
C SER A 121 11.98 9.19 12.34
N ILE A 122 11.82 9.11 11.01
CA ILE A 122 11.03 10.07 10.24
C ILE A 122 9.56 10.08 10.66
N PHE A 123 9.05 9.01 11.28
CA PHE A 123 7.70 8.98 11.83
C PHE A 123 7.45 10.10 12.84
N LYS A 124 8.47 10.56 13.58
CA LYS A 124 8.34 11.76 14.43
C LYS A 124 7.98 13.01 13.63
N SER A 125 8.63 13.21 12.49
CA SER A 125 8.33 14.33 11.61
C SER A 125 6.90 14.22 11.08
N PHE A 126 6.44 13.01 10.74
CA PHE A 126 5.06 12.78 10.31
C PHE A 126 4.04 13.04 11.41
N PHE A 127 4.31 12.65 12.66
CA PHE A 127 3.42 12.96 13.78
C PHE A 127 3.32 14.47 14.05
N ASN A 128 4.38 15.23 13.78
CA ASN A 128 4.41 16.68 14.00
C ASN A 128 3.81 17.48 12.84
N ASP A 129 3.62 16.85 11.67
CA ASP A 129 2.99 17.49 10.52
C ASP A 129 1.47 17.51 10.70
N LYS A 130 0.95 18.71 10.98
CA LYS A 130 -0.48 18.95 11.20
C LYS A 130 -1.32 18.78 9.92
N HIS A 131 -0.71 18.85 8.74
CA HIS A 131 -1.40 18.72 7.46
C HIS A 131 -1.50 17.26 7.01
N LEU A 132 -0.58 16.40 7.45
CA LEU A 132 -0.56 14.99 7.04
C LEU A 132 -1.63 14.15 7.76
N GLY A 133 -1.98 14.48 9.01
CA GLY A 133 -2.93 13.68 9.80
C GLY A 133 -2.46 12.24 10.02
N PHE A 134 -1.15 12.03 10.12
CA PHE A 134 -0.53 10.71 10.23
C PHE A 134 -0.84 10.03 11.56
N LYS A 135 -1.22 8.76 11.49
CA LYS A 135 -1.58 7.92 12.63
C LYS A 135 -0.83 6.59 12.58
N MET A 136 -0.49 6.07 13.76
CA MET A 136 0.14 4.76 13.92
C MET A 136 -0.60 3.96 15.00
N ILE A 137 -0.91 2.70 14.67
CA ILE A 137 -1.52 1.74 15.58
C ILE A 137 -0.51 0.63 15.83
N GLY A 138 -0.17 0.42 17.09
CA GLY A 138 0.59 -0.72 17.56
C GLY A 138 -0.33 -1.85 18.01
N TYR A 139 0.09 -3.10 17.79
CA TYR A 139 -0.62 -4.30 18.21
C TYR A 139 0.23 -5.04 19.24
N GLN A 140 -0.28 -5.15 20.46
CA GLN A 140 0.43 -5.69 21.61
C GLN A 140 -0.24 -6.95 22.14
N ASP A 141 0.55 -7.85 22.70
CA ASP A 141 0.04 -8.96 23.51
C ASP A 141 -0.24 -8.53 24.96
N GLN A 142 -0.74 -9.46 25.77
CA GLN A 142 -1.03 -9.23 27.20
C GLN A 142 0.19 -8.81 28.05
N HIS A 143 1.41 -8.91 27.53
CA HIS A 143 2.65 -8.48 28.21
C HIS A 143 3.14 -7.12 27.69
N ASN A 144 2.31 -6.40 26.92
CA ASN A 144 2.64 -5.14 26.25
C ASN A 144 3.78 -5.25 25.22
N GLN A 145 4.10 -6.45 24.75
CA GLN A 145 5.09 -6.64 23.69
C GLN A 145 4.48 -6.23 22.35
N LEU A 146 5.11 -5.28 21.66
CA LEU A 146 4.67 -4.83 20.34
C LEU A 146 5.01 -5.90 19.28
N LEU A 147 3.99 -6.49 18.66
CA LEU A 147 4.13 -7.59 17.69
C LEU A 147 3.95 -7.15 16.23
N SER A 148 3.25 -6.04 16.01
CA SER A 148 3.12 -5.41 14.69
C SER A 148 2.69 -3.96 14.85
N PHE A 149 2.81 -3.18 13.78
CA PHE A 149 2.21 -1.86 13.69
C PHE A 149 1.69 -1.61 12.29
N SER A 150 0.67 -0.76 12.18
CA SER A 150 0.19 -0.19 10.93
C SER A 150 0.13 1.33 11.02
N THR A 151 0.38 2.00 9.91
CA THR A 151 0.27 3.45 9.81
C THR A 151 -0.72 3.82 8.73
N TYR A 152 -1.40 4.93 8.93
CA TYR A 152 -2.31 5.47 7.93
C TYR A 152 -2.42 6.98 8.04
N PHE A 153 -2.98 7.59 7.01
CA PHE A 153 -3.41 8.97 6.99
C PHE A 153 -4.63 9.10 6.09
N ILE A 154 -5.39 10.19 6.22
CA ILE A 154 -6.61 10.43 5.46
C ILE A 154 -6.49 11.77 4.73
N VAL A 155 -6.70 11.75 3.42
CA VAL A 155 -6.72 12.94 2.55
C VAL A 155 -7.92 12.80 1.62
N ASP A 156 -8.72 13.86 1.47
CA ASP A 156 -9.84 13.93 0.53
C ASP A 156 -10.76 12.70 0.53
N LYS A 157 -11.22 12.31 1.73
CA LYS A 157 -12.04 11.10 1.95
C LYS A 157 -11.39 9.82 1.39
N THR A 158 -10.07 9.73 1.41
CA THR A 158 -9.31 8.53 1.06
C THR A 158 -8.40 8.17 2.22
N LEU A 159 -8.49 6.93 2.71
CA LEU A 159 -7.56 6.41 3.69
C LEU A 159 -6.40 5.71 2.97
N TYR A 160 -5.17 6.12 3.30
CA TYR A 160 -3.95 5.51 2.80
C TYR A 160 -3.34 4.64 3.90
N SER A 161 -3.37 3.32 3.72
CA SER A 161 -2.56 2.40 4.54
C SER A 161 -1.13 2.43 4.02
N TYR A 162 -0.20 2.88 4.84
CA TYR A 162 1.12 3.30 4.33
C TYR A 162 2.24 2.33 4.72
N TYR A 163 2.87 2.51 5.88
CA TYR A 163 3.88 1.60 6.41
C TYR A 163 3.30 0.60 7.41
N ILE A 164 3.87 -0.60 7.41
CA ILE A 164 3.62 -1.62 8.41
C ILE A 164 4.93 -2.20 8.93
N GLY A 165 4.87 -2.82 10.11
CA GLY A 165 5.90 -3.71 10.62
C GLY A 165 5.26 -4.94 11.21
N LEU A 166 5.97 -6.07 11.13
CA LEU A 166 5.38 -7.38 11.41
C LEU A 166 6.39 -8.35 11.99
N ASP A 167 6.03 -9.01 13.09
CA ASP A 167 6.65 -10.25 13.52
C ASP A 167 5.99 -11.41 12.76
N TYR A 168 6.74 -12.12 11.92
CA TYR A 168 6.18 -13.19 11.08
C TYR A 168 5.72 -14.43 11.86
N PRO A 169 6.48 -14.95 12.84
CA PRO A 169 5.99 -15.97 13.77
C PRO A 169 4.65 -15.57 14.40
N MET A 170 4.56 -14.37 14.96
CA MET A 170 3.33 -13.90 15.62
C MET A 170 2.20 -13.65 14.63
N ASN A 171 2.49 -13.20 13.41
CA ASN A 171 1.51 -13.08 12.35
C ASN A 171 0.90 -14.43 11.96
N SER A 172 1.70 -15.51 11.95
CA SER A 172 1.18 -16.86 11.68
C SER A 172 0.16 -17.30 12.75
N THR A 173 0.48 -17.02 14.01
CA THR A 173 -0.36 -17.35 15.17
C THR A 173 -1.64 -16.52 15.21
N TYR A 174 -1.50 -15.18 15.19
CA TYR A 174 -2.58 -14.25 15.47
C TYR A 174 -3.24 -13.65 14.22
N GLN A 175 -2.73 -13.92 13.01
CA GLN A 175 -3.18 -13.32 11.74
C GLN A 175 -3.07 -11.78 11.69
N LEU A 176 -2.04 -11.21 12.32
CA LEU A 176 -1.84 -9.76 12.49
C LEU A 176 -1.95 -8.97 11.18
N TYR A 177 -1.38 -9.44 10.07
CA TYR A 177 -1.49 -8.76 8.78
C TYR A 177 -2.94 -8.64 8.31
N ASN A 178 -3.70 -9.74 8.39
CA ASN A 178 -5.11 -9.70 8.01
C ASN A 178 -5.94 -8.88 8.99
N ARG A 179 -5.57 -8.87 10.28
CA ARG A 179 -6.19 -8.00 11.29
C ARG A 179 -5.99 -6.53 10.91
N MET A 180 -4.76 -6.11 10.59
CA MET A 180 -4.46 -4.74 10.13
C MET A 180 -5.29 -4.34 8.90
N LEU A 181 -5.49 -5.25 7.93
CA LEU A 181 -6.32 -4.95 6.76
C LEU A 181 -7.78 -4.63 7.12
N TYR A 182 -8.36 -5.42 8.03
CA TYR A 182 -9.73 -5.17 8.52
C TYR A 182 -9.81 -3.93 9.40
N ASP A 183 -8.80 -3.67 10.24
CA ASP A 183 -8.78 -2.46 11.08
C ASP A 183 -8.74 -1.19 10.21
N MET A 184 -8.00 -1.19 9.08
CA MET A 184 -8.03 -0.06 8.13
C MET A 184 -9.41 0.09 7.45
N LEU A 185 -10.10 -1.01 7.14
CA LEU A 185 -11.47 -0.97 6.62
C LEU A 185 -12.42 -0.37 7.66
N GLU A 186 -12.36 -0.83 8.91
CA GLU A 186 -13.20 -0.34 10.00
C GLU A 186 -12.96 1.14 10.30
N ILE A 187 -11.69 1.57 10.27
CA ILE A 187 -11.33 2.99 10.39
C ILE A 187 -11.88 3.78 9.19
N GLY A 188 -11.78 3.26 7.97
CA GLY A 188 -12.34 3.88 6.79
C GLY A 188 -13.85 4.09 6.88
N ILE A 189 -14.59 3.04 7.27
CA ILE A 189 -16.04 3.09 7.48
C ILE A 189 -16.39 4.13 8.55
N ARG A 190 -15.71 4.11 9.70
CA ARG A 190 -15.94 5.05 10.80
C ARG A 190 -15.71 6.51 10.39
N ASN A 191 -14.70 6.76 9.56
CA ASN A 191 -14.36 8.09 9.08
C ASN A 191 -15.11 8.49 7.80
N ARG A 192 -16.03 7.65 7.29
CA ARG A 192 -16.81 7.91 6.07
C ARG A 192 -15.95 8.27 4.87
N VAL A 193 -14.81 7.59 4.73
CA VAL A 193 -13.96 7.71 3.53
C VAL A 193 -14.62 6.99 2.37
N ASN A 194 -14.39 7.47 1.15
CA ASN A 194 -14.91 6.87 -0.08
C ASN A 194 -14.13 5.59 -0.46
N LYS A 195 -12.86 5.51 -0.08
CA LYS A 195 -11.99 4.36 -0.41
C LYS A 195 -10.82 4.20 0.56
N VAL A 196 -10.31 2.98 0.63
CA VAL A 196 -9.05 2.62 1.31
C VAL A 196 -8.05 2.13 0.28
N ILE A 197 -6.87 2.73 0.25
CA ILE A 197 -5.72 2.29 -0.56
C ILE A 197 -4.80 1.47 0.34
N TYR A 198 -4.69 0.17 0.07
CA TYR A 198 -3.90 -0.79 0.85
C TYR A 198 -2.44 -0.90 0.40
N GLY A 199 -2.05 -0.17 -0.65
CA GLY A 199 -0.74 -0.25 -1.29
C GLY A 199 -0.59 -1.47 -2.20
N ARG A 200 0.64 -1.71 -2.67
CA ARG A 200 0.91 -2.48 -3.90
C ARG A 200 1.19 -3.97 -3.69
N THR A 201 1.83 -4.34 -2.58
CA THR A 201 2.26 -5.72 -2.33
C THR A 201 1.14 -6.63 -1.81
N ALA A 202 1.33 -7.95 -1.80
CA ALA A 202 0.39 -8.91 -1.21
C ALA A 202 -1.06 -8.79 -1.75
N ALA A 203 -1.19 -8.56 -3.06
CA ALA A 203 -2.46 -8.32 -3.74
C ALA A 203 -3.52 -9.41 -3.48
N GLU A 204 -3.12 -10.69 -3.47
CA GLU A 204 -4.06 -11.78 -3.17
C GLU A 204 -4.70 -11.65 -1.77
N LEU A 205 -3.93 -11.30 -0.73
CA LEU A 205 -4.48 -11.12 0.61
C LEU A 205 -5.46 -9.94 0.67
N LYS A 206 -5.11 -8.82 0.02
CA LYS A 206 -5.94 -7.61 -0.03
C LYS A 206 -7.22 -7.84 -0.84
N SER A 207 -7.17 -8.64 -1.90
CA SER A 207 -8.38 -9.02 -2.63
C SER A 207 -9.37 -9.82 -1.78
N THR A 208 -8.92 -10.54 -0.75
CA THR A 208 -9.85 -11.26 0.15
C THR A 208 -10.78 -10.36 0.95
N ILE A 209 -10.50 -9.06 1.05
CA ILE A 209 -11.35 -8.05 1.68
C ILE A 209 -12.06 -7.15 0.67
N GLY A 210 -11.91 -7.43 -0.63
CA GLY A 210 -12.63 -6.76 -1.71
C GLY A 210 -11.81 -5.68 -2.40
N ALA A 211 -10.53 -5.54 -2.06
CA ALA A 211 -9.66 -4.62 -2.79
C ALA A 211 -9.44 -5.12 -4.22
N VAL A 212 -9.47 -4.20 -5.18
CA VAL A 212 -9.25 -4.42 -6.60
C VAL A 212 -7.99 -3.67 -7.04
N PRO A 213 -7.25 -4.18 -8.03
CA PRO A 213 -6.07 -3.52 -8.55
C PRO A 213 -6.45 -2.24 -9.28
N THR A 214 -5.79 -1.14 -8.93
CA THR A 214 -5.77 0.10 -9.69
C THR A 214 -4.50 0.09 -10.53
N PRO A 215 -4.59 -0.01 -11.87
CA PRO A 215 -3.41 -0.06 -12.74
C PRO A 215 -2.48 1.12 -12.50
N SER A 216 -1.18 0.84 -12.53
CA SER A 216 -0.14 1.84 -12.34
C SER A 216 0.93 1.64 -13.41
N THR A 217 1.00 2.61 -14.32
CA THR A 217 1.90 2.59 -15.48
C THR A 217 2.96 3.66 -15.31
N SER A 218 4.21 3.31 -15.55
CA SER A 218 5.36 4.23 -15.47
C SER A 218 6.13 4.23 -16.77
N ALA A 219 7.03 5.20 -16.94
CA ALA A 219 7.92 5.24 -18.11
C ALA A 219 9.36 5.51 -17.72
N ILE A 220 10.30 4.78 -18.31
CA ILE A 220 11.74 5.07 -18.20
C ILE A 220 12.18 5.78 -19.47
N TYR A 221 12.92 6.87 -19.32
CA TYR A 221 13.60 7.56 -20.41
C TYR A 221 15.07 7.19 -20.45
N ILE A 222 15.59 6.90 -21.65
CA ILE A 222 17.02 6.62 -21.90
C ILE A 222 17.47 7.36 -23.17
N SER A 223 18.28 8.41 -23.04
CA SER A 223 18.78 9.16 -24.21
C SER A 223 19.90 8.43 -24.95
N ASN A 224 20.73 7.66 -24.24
CA ASN A 224 21.85 6.94 -24.85
C ASN A 224 21.35 5.77 -25.70
N ARG A 225 21.59 5.83 -27.01
CA ARG A 225 21.10 4.83 -27.98
C ARG A 225 21.57 3.41 -27.68
N ILE A 226 22.80 3.23 -27.20
CA ILE A 226 23.36 1.90 -26.89
C ILE A 226 22.63 1.32 -25.68
N LEU A 227 22.53 2.10 -24.60
CA LEU A 227 21.79 1.69 -23.40
C LEU A 227 20.30 1.44 -23.73
N ASN A 228 19.70 2.28 -24.57
CA ASN A 228 18.31 2.16 -24.99
C ASN A 228 18.00 0.79 -25.62
N VAL A 229 18.91 0.28 -26.46
CA VAL A 229 18.78 -1.04 -27.10
C VAL A 229 19.01 -2.18 -26.11
N ILE A 230 20.03 -2.06 -25.25
CA ILE A 230 20.37 -3.09 -24.25
C ILE A 230 19.25 -3.24 -23.20
N PHE A 231 18.66 -2.13 -22.74
CA PHE A 231 17.66 -2.13 -21.66
C PHE A 231 16.25 -2.49 -22.12
N LYS A 232 15.92 -2.31 -23.40
CA LYS A 232 14.61 -2.68 -23.97
C LYS A 232 14.10 -4.06 -23.55
N PRO A 233 14.89 -5.16 -23.67
CA PRO A 233 14.45 -6.49 -23.22
C PRO A 233 14.27 -6.61 -21.70
N PHE A 234 14.98 -5.81 -20.89
CA PHE A 234 14.85 -5.83 -19.42
C PHE A 234 13.56 -5.14 -18.97
N VAL A 235 13.24 -3.97 -19.54
CA VAL A 235 12.00 -3.24 -19.23
C VAL A 235 10.78 -4.06 -19.64
N SER A 236 10.80 -4.72 -20.81
CA SER A 236 9.73 -5.62 -21.23
C SER A 236 9.58 -6.87 -20.37
N LYS A 237 10.61 -7.21 -19.57
CA LYS A 237 10.65 -8.36 -18.66
C LYS A 237 10.36 -8.00 -17.21
N LEU A 238 9.97 -6.76 -16.91
CA LEU A 238 9.36 -6.38 -15.63
C LEU A 238 7.96 -7.01 -15.52
N ALA A 239 7.93 -8.34 -15.52
CA ALA A 239 6.71 -9.12 -15.45
C ALA A 239 6.16 -9.01 -14.03
N LEU A 240 4.94 -8.50 -13.92
CA LEU A 240 4.21 -8.51 -12.66
C LEU A 240 4.05 -9.96 -12.19
N LYS A 241 4.23 -10.18 -10.89
CA LYS A 241 3.98 -11.51 -10.29
C LYS A 241 2.55 -11.92 -10.60
N LYS A 242 2.37 -13.16 -11.06
CA LYS A 242 1.03 -13.73 -11.22
C LYS A 242 0.43 -13.96 -9.84
N TRP A 243 -0.81 -13.50 -9.65
CA TRP A 243 -1.60 -13.73 -8.45
C TRP A 243 -3.07 -13.85 -8.83
N ILE A 244 -3.89 -14.35 -7.92
CA ILE A 244 -5.32 -14.61 -8.18
C ILE A 244 -6.17 -13.58 -7.45
N GLN A 245 -6.95 -12.79 -8.21
CA GLN A 245 -7.98 -11.92 -7.65
C GLN A 245 -9.04 -12.76 -6.93
N ARG A 246 -9.40 -12.33 -5.72
CA ARG A 246 -10.50 -12.90 -4.95
C ARG A 246 -11.66 -11.92 -4.96
N ASP A 247 -12.87 -12.46 -5.07
CA ASP A 247 -14.10 -11.69 -5.08
C ASP A 247 -14.95 -12.05 -3.86
N PRO A 248 -14.94 -11.21 -2.81
CA PRO A 248 -15.67 -11.51 -1.58
C PRO A 248 -17.13 -11.12 -1.63
N PHE A 249 -17.52 -10.17 -2.48
CA PHE A 249 -18.87 -9.62 -2.54
C PHE A 249 -19.87 -10.59 -3.13
N LYS A 250 -21.12 -10.49 -2.67
CA LYS A 250 -22.27 -11.19 -3.25
C LYS A 250 -22.63 -10.59 -4.60
N SER A 251 -23.21 -11.38 -5.49
CA SER A 251 -23.70 -10.90 -6.80
C SER A 251 -24.72 -9.77 -6.68
N SER A 252 -25.55 -9.79 -5.62
CA SER A 252 -26.53 -8.73 -5.35
C SER A 252 -25.91 -7.37 -5.04
N TYR A 253 -24.69 -7.35 -4.51
CA TYR A 253 -23.96 -6.11 -4.22
C TYR A 253 -23.29 -5.55 -5.47
N ILE A 254 -22.78 -6.42 -6.35
CA ILE A 254 -22.10 -6.01 -7.58
C ILE A 254 -23.08 -5.35 -8.57
N ASN A 255 -24.36 -5.74 -8.53
CA ASN A 255 -25.41 -5.26 -9.43
C ASN A 255 -26.27 -4.13 -8.83
N ALA A 256 -25.91 -3.61 -7.65
CA ALA A 256 -26.61 -2.53 -6.94
C ALA A 256 -25.87 -1.20 -7.10
#